data_AF-A0A9W6AZ11-F1
#
_entry.id   AF-A0A9W6AZ11-F1
#
_cell.length_a   1.000
_cell.length_b   1.000
_cell.length_c   1.000
_cell.angle_alpha   90.00
_cell.angle_beta   90.00
_cell.angle_gamma   90.00
#
_symmetry.space_group_name_H-M   'P 1'
#
loop_
_entity.id
_entity.type
_entity.pdbx_description
1 polymer ?
#
loop_
_entity_poly.entity_id
_entity_poly.type
_entity_poly.pdbx_seq_one_letter_code
_entity_poly.pdbx_strand_id
1 'polypeptide(L)'
;MSTVPGQYIATIERDTCSWGCKPRPEEWDTAFEGVIQKVVEDGARYTGIDDPKAQAAFASYLNDVFQNVNSKCGDRLGDDNLCSDSPQTAALKQCVDDNAKWAATTAALRLVGYLSEDRCEKVSDYFKSEQLWNKDLPNRSQVYIQNC
;
A
#
# COMPACT_ATOMS: atom_id res chain seq x y z
N MET A 1 -9.07 9.95 -9.94
CA MET A 1 -7.77 9.25 -9.98
C MET A 1 -7.54 8.72 -8.59
N SER A 2 -7.36 7.41 -8.43
CA SER A 2 -7.12 6.76 -7.14
C SER A 2 -5.78 7.18 -6.54
N THR A 3 -5.73 7.32 -5.22
CA THR A 3 -4.48 7.56 -4.49
C THR A 3 -3.67 6.27 -4.38
N VAL A 4 -2.39 6.32 -3.97
CA VAL A 4 -1.57 5.10 -3.77
C VAL A 4 -2.26 4.11 -2.80
N PRO A 5 -2.78 4.52 -1.63
CA PRO A 5 -3.58 3.63 -0.77
C PRO A 5 -4.83 3.07 -1.46
N GLY A 6 -5.59 3.90 -2.18
CA GLY A 6 -6.78 3.44 -2.91
C GLY A 6 -6.45 2.44 -4.03
N GLN A 7 -5.38 2.67 -4.78
CA GLN A 7 -4.91 1.80 -5.85
C GLN A 7 -4.33 0.49 -5.31
N TYR A 8 -3.68 0.55 -4.15
CA TYR A 8 -3.26 -0.64 -3.42
C TYR A 8 -4.47 -1.48 -3.01
N ILE A 9 -5.49 -0.88 -2.39
CA ILE A 9 -6.72 -1.61 -2.00
C ILE A 9 -7.38 -2.26 -3.23
N ALA A 10 -7.51 -1.53 -4.33
CA ALA A 10 -8.07 -2.06 -5.56
C ALA A 10 -7.24 -3.22 -6.15
N THR A 11 -5.91 -3.14 -6.03
CA THR A 11 -5.00 -4.20 -6.49
C THR A 11 -5.11 -5.45 -5.62
N ILE A 12 -5.12 -5.29 -4.30
CA ILE A 12 -5.32 -6.39 -3.36
C ILE A 12 -6.69 -7.03 -3.58
N GLU A 13 -7.77 -6.25 -3.65
CA GLU A 13 -9.10 -6.76 -3.96
C GLU A 13 -9.09 -7.60 -5.26
N ARG A 14 -8.59 -7.04 -6.36
CA ARG A 14 -8.49 -7.77 -7.64
C ARG A 14 -7.74 -9.10 -7.51
N ASP A 15 -6.58 -9.07 -6.84
CA ASP A 15 -5.65 -10.20 -6.82
C ASP A 15 -6.02 -11.25 -5.78
N THR A 16 -6.58 -10.87 -4.62
CA THR A 16 -6.91 -11.83 -3.57
C THR A 16 -8.30 -12.42 -3.74
N CYS A 17 -9.27 -11.61 -4.18
CA CYS A 17 -10.67 -12.06 -4.32
C CYS A 17 -10.82 -13.06 -5.47
N SER A 18 -10.04 -12.92 -6.54
CA SER A 18 -10.01 -13.88 -7.65
C SER A 18 -9.51 -15.27 -7.24
N TRP A 19 -8.75 -15.36 -6.14
CA TRP A 19 -8.26 -16.62 -5.56
C TRP A 19 -9.11 -17.14 -4.40
N GLY A 20 -10.23 -16.48 -4.08
CA GLY A 20 -11.15 -16.91 -3.03
C GLY A 20 -10.80 -16.44 -1.63
N CYS A 21 -9.69 -15.69 -1.46
CA CYS A 21 -9.38 -15.02 -0.19
C CYS A 21 -10.48 -14.03 0.18
N LYS A 22 -10.61 -13.73 1.48
CA LYS A 22 -11.56 -12.74 2.00
C LYS A 22 -10.87 -11.78 2.98
N PRO A 23 -10.03 -10.86 2.48
CA PRO A 23 -9.22 -10.02 3.35
C PRO A 23 -10.05 -9.16 4.27
N ARG A 24 -9.63 -9.14 5.54
CA ARG A 24 -10.19 -8.27 6.57
C ARG A 24 -9.18 -7.24 7.05
N PRO A 25 -9.62 -6.04 7.47
CA PRO A 25 -8.75 -4.99 8.00
C PRO A 25 -7.82 -5.44 9.12
N GLU A 26 -8.28 -6.37 9.96
CA GLU A 26 -7.51 -6.97 11.05
C GLU A 26 -6.30 -7.80 10.58
N GLU A 27 -6.32 -8.29 9.34
CA GLU A 27 -5.23 -9.07 8.75
C GLU A 27 -4.20 -8.20 8.02
N TRP A 28 -4.52 -6.91 7.80
CA TRP A 28 -3.71 -6.04 6.96
C TRP A 28 -2.36 -5.74 7.60
N ASP A 29 -2.29 -5.42 8.89
CA ASP A 29 -1.03 -4.97 9.50
C ASP A 29 0.11 -6.00 9.37
N THR A 30 -0.17 -7.29 9.59
CA THR A 30 0.86 -8.35 9.52
C THR A 30 1.18 -8.74 8.07
N ALA A 31 0.17 -8.84 7.20
CA ALA A 31 0.39 -9.20 5.80
C ALA A 31 1.10 -8.07 5.03
N PHE A 32 0.85 -6.81 5.39
CA PHE A 32 1.33 -5.66 4.64
C PHE A 32 2.78 -5.31 4.97
N GLU A 33 3.25 -5.52 6.20
CA GLU A 33 4.63 -5.18 6.57
C GLU A 33 5.65 -5.93 5.69
N GLY A 34 5.46 -7.24 5.52
CA GLY A 34 6.31 -8.08 4.67
C GLY A 34 6.24 -7.70 3.18
N VAL A 35 5.05 -7.34 2.69
CA VAL A 35 4.84 -6.91 1.30
C VAL A 35 5.51 -5.56 1.06
N ILE A 36 5.31 -4.58 1.95
CA ILE A 36 5.87 -3.23 1.85
C ILE A 36 7.39 -3.30 1.80
N GLN A 37 8.02 -4.05 2.70
CA GLN A 37 9.48 -4.18 2.70
C GLN A 37 10.00 -4.69 1.34
N LYS A 38 9.35 -5.72 0.78
CA LYS A 38 9.77 -6.29 -0.51
C LYS A 38 9.50 -5.37 -1.69
N VAL A 39 8.40 -4.64 -1.69
CA VAL A 39 8.11 -3.62 -2.71
C VAL A 39 9.10 -2.46 -2.65
N VAL A 40 9.56 -2.06 -1.45
CA VAL A 40 10.62 -1.05 -1.31
C VAL A 40 11.95 -1.56 -1.85
N GLU A 41 12.31 -2.82 -1.58
CA GLU A 41 13.50 -3.45 -2.18
C GLU A 41 13.40 -3.51 -3.72
N ASP A 42 12.23 -3.82 -4.27
CA ASP A 42 11.97 -3.82 -5.72
C ASP A 42 12.10 -2.42 -6.31
N GLY A 43 11.50 -1.42 -5.67
CA GLY A 43 11.61 -0.02 -6.06
C GLY A 43 13.04 0.50 -6.00
N ALA A 44 13.82 0.13 -4.99
CA ALA A 44 15.23 0.49 -4.90
C ALA A 44 16.04 -0.09 -6.07
N ARG A 45 15.79 -1.35 -6.44
CA ARG A 45 16.40 -1.98 -7.62
C ARG A 45 15.99 -1.29 -8.92
N TYR A 46 14.71 -0.94 -9.06
CA TYR A 46 14.19 -0.28 -10.26
C TYR A 46 14.77 1.13 -10.44
N THR A 47 14.87 1.88 -9.35
CA THR A 47 15.31 3.29 -9.37
C THR A 47 16.83 3.45 -9.29
N GLY A 48 17.57 2.41 -8.90
CA GLY A 48 19.00 2.48 -8.64
C GLY A 48 19.37 3.24 -7.36
N ILE A 49 18.40 3.46 -6.45
CA ILE A 49 18.65 4.15 -5.17
C ILE A 49 19.17 3.14 -4.14
N ASP A 50 20.50 3.01 -4.07
CA ASP A 50 21.19 2.18 -3.08
C ASP A 50 21.48 2.96 -1.80
N ASP A 51 20.44 3.15 -0.98
CA ASP A 51 20.51 3.82 0.31
C ASP A 51 19.63 3.07 1.33
N PRO A 52 20.21 2.13 2.10
CA PRO A 52 19.46 1.29 3.04
C PRO A 52 18.69 2.10 4.09
N LYS A 53 19.22 3.27 4.50
CA LYS A 53 18.54 4.13 5.47
C LYS A 53 17.33 4.82 4.86
N ALA A 54 17.45 5.28 3.61
CA ALA A 54 16.32 5.82 2.86
C ALA A 54 15.24 4.76 2.61
N GLN A 55 15.64 3.53 2.26
CA GLN A 55 14.71 2.41 2.07
C GLN A 55 13.95 2.09 3.36
N ALA A 56 14.64 1.99 4.49
CA ALA A 56 13.99 1.76 5.79
C ALA A 56 13.04 2.90 6.19
N ALA A 57 13.44 4.16 5.93
CA ALA A 57 12.58 5.32 6.16
C ALA A 57 11.35 5.32 5.24
N PHE A 58 11.51 4.87 3.99
CA PHE A 58 10.44 4.78 3.02
C PHE A 58 9.44 3.65 3.34
N ALA A 59 9.94 2.49 3.78
CA ALA A 59 9.09 1.42 4.29
C ALA A 59 8.30 1.87 5.53
N SER A 60 8.96 2.56 6.48
CA SER A 60 8.30 3.13 7.65
C SER A 60 7.24 4.18 7.27
N TYR A 61 7.54 5.02 6.28
CA TYR A 61 6.58 5.99 5.73
C TYR A 61 5.33 5.28 5.18
N LEU A 62 5.49 4.24 4.38
CA LEU A 62 4.35 3.48 3.84
C LEU A 62 3.55 2.82 4.95
N ASN A 63 4.22 2.18 5.92
CA ASN A 63 3.56 1.60 7.09
C ASN A 63 2.74 2.65 7.86
N ASP A 64 3.31 3.82 8.15
CA ASP A 64 2.62 4.91 8.83
C ASP A 64 1.39 5.39 8.01
N VAL A 65 1.49 5.45 6.67
CA VAL A 65 0.35 5.79 5.81
C VAL A 65 -0.77 4.76 5.93
N PHE A 66 -0.46 3.48 5.79
CA PHE A 66 -1.46 2.41 5.86
C PHE A 66 -2.10 2.33 7.25
N GLN A 67 -1.30 2.43 8.33
CA GLN A 67 -1.82 2.42 9.70
C GLN A 67 -2.74 3.61 9.96
N ASN A 68 -2.37 4.82 9.54
CA ASN A 68 -3.20 6.02 9.68
C ASN A 68 -4.53 5.94 8.91
N VAL A 69 -4.53 5.30 7.74
CA VAL A 69 -5.75 5.04 6.97
C VAL A 69 -6.58 3.96 7.65
N ASN A 70 -5.96 2.85 8.06
CA ASN A 70 -6.63 1.73 8.71
C ASN A 70 -7.31 2.17 10.02
N SER A 71 -6.63 2.97 10.85
CA SER A 71 -7.18 3.48 12.11
C SER A 71 -8.41 4.38 11.93
N LYS A 72 -8.61 4.96 10.74
CA LYS A 72 -9.75 5.84 10.42
C LYS A 72 -10.85 5.12 9.64
N CYS A 73 -10.48 4.13 8.85
CA CYS A 73 -11.35 3.54 7.84
C CYS A 73 -11.63 2.06 8.03
N GLY A 74 -10.79 1.31 8.75
CA GLY A 74 -10.90 -0.14 8.93
C GLY A 74 -12.27 -0.56 9.47
N ASP A 75 -12.76 0.15 10.48
CA ASP A 75 -14.07 -0.12 11.12
C ASP A 75 -15.27 0.01 10.16
N ARG A 76 -15.11 0.67 9.00
CA ARG A 76 -16.18 0.83 8.01
C ARG A 76 -16.59 -0.50 7.39
N LEU A 77 -15.71 -1.48 7.38
CA LEU A 77 -16.00 -2.80 6.83
C LEU A 77 -16.83 -3.66 7.81
N GLY A 78 -16.73 -3.41 9.12
CA GLY A 78 -17.39 -4.22 10.14
C GLY A 78 -17.02 -5.70 10.02
N ASP A 79 -18.03 -6.59 10.05
CA ASP A 79 -17.85 -8.04 9.87
C ASP A 79 -17.73 -8.48 8.40
N ASP A 80 -17.74 -7.53 7.45
CA ASP A 80 -17.62 -7.81 6.03
C ASP A 80 -16.15 -8.05 5.61
N ASN A 81 -15.93 -8.28 4.31
CA ASN A 81 -14.61 -8.51 3.74
C ASN A 81 -14.44 -7.69 2.45
N LEU A 82 -13.18 -7.47 2.05
CA LEU A 82 -12.86 -6.59 0.93
C LEU A 82 -13.43 -7.08 -0.42
N CYS A 83 -13.78 -8.37 -0.52
CA CYS A 83 -14.29 -8.99 -1.75
C CYS A 83 -15.81 -8.91 -1.90
N SER A 84 -16.52 -8.40 -0.90
CA SER A 84 -17.96 -8.21 -0.98
C SER A 84 -18.30 -6.97 -1.78
N ASP A 85 -19.27 -7.06 -2.69
CA ASP A 85 -19.89 -5.89 -3.33
C ASP A 85 -21.00 -5.32 -2.42
N SER A 86 -20.59 -4.74 -1.29
CA SER A 86 -21.49 -4.22 -0.25
C SER A 86 -21.35 -2.72 -0.04
N PRO A 87 -22.36 -2.06 0.55
CA PRO A 87 -22.25 -0.67 0.98
C PRO A 87 -21.07 -0.42 1.93
N GLN A 88 -20.68 -1.41 2.73
CA GLN A 88 -19.57 -1.36 3.67
C GLN A 88 -18.23 -1.31 2.91
N THR A 89 -18.05 -2.17 1.90
CA THR A 89 -16.87 -2.14 1.04
C THR A 89 -16.75 -0.83 0.28
N ALA A 90 -17.87 -0.29 -0.24
CA ALA A 90 -17.87 1.02 -0.88
C ALA A 90 -17.51 2.16 0.09
N ALA A 91 -18.05 2.13 1.32
CA ALA A 91 -17.76 3.11 2.36
C ALA A 91 -16.30 3.08 2.81
N LEU A 92 -15.70 1.89 2.90
CA LEU A 92 -14.28 1.71 3.17
C LEU A 92 -13.42 2.36 2.07
N LYS A 93 -13.67 2.04 0.79
CA LYS A 93 -12.93 2.59 -0.35
C LYS A 93 -13.00 4.12 -0.40
N GLN A 94 -14.19 4.67 -0.21
CA GLN A 94 -14.38 6.12 -0.15
C GLN A 94 -13.61 6.75 1.02
N CYS A 95 -13.69 6.16 2.22
CA CYS A 95 -12.94 6.64 3.38
C CYS A 95 -11.42 6.66 3.13
N VAL A 96 -10.90 5.62 2.48
CA VAL A 96 -9.46 5.51 2.15
C VAL A 96 -9.06 6.64 1.22
N ASP A 97 -9.81 6.88 0.14
CA ASP A 97 -9.51 7.95 -0.80
C ASP A 97 -9.56 9.33 -0.14
N ASP A 98 -10.53 9.56 0.76
CA ASP A 98 -10.68 10.83 1.49
C ASP A 98 -9.53 11.09 2.49
N ASN A 99 -8.92 10.04 3.05
CA ASN A 99 -7.90 10.15 4.10
C ASN A 99 -6.46 9.90 3.62
N ALA A 100 -6.27 9.31 2.44
CA ALA A 100 -4.96 8.92 1.92
C ALA A 100 -3.99 10.09 1.82
N LYS A 101 -4.44 11.25 1.31
CA LYS A 101 -3.60 12.45 1.18
C LYS A 101 -3.16 12.99 2.54
N TRP A 102 -4.08 13.02 3.51
CA TRP A 102 -3.77 13.45 4.87
C TRP A 102 -2.75 12.51 5.51
N ALA A 103 -2.96 11.20 5.43
CA ALA A 103 -2.06 10.19 5.98
C ALA A 103 -0.64 10.29 5.37
N ALA A 104 -0.55 10.42 4.04
CA ALA A 104 0.71 10.64 3.33
C ALA A 104 1.43 11.91 3.82
N THR A 105 0.70 13.02 3.96
CA THR A 105 1.29 14.29 4.41
C THR A 105 1.81 14.20 5.85
N THR A 106 1.06 13.53 6.74
CA THR A 106 1.47 13.33 8.14
C THR A 106 2.70 12.43 8.25
N ALA A 107 2.79 11.37 7.44
CA ALA A 107 3.93 10.46 7.45
C ALA A 107 5.20 11.03 6.79
N ALA A 108 5.06 12.03 5.91
CA ALA A 108 6.15 12.55 5.08
C ALA A 108 7.37 13.08 5.86
N LEU A 109 7.19 13.43 7.15
CA LEU A 109 8.31 13.84 8.02
C LEU A 109 9.43 12.80 8.10
N ARG A 110 9.11 11.50 7.95
CA ARG A 110 10.09 10.41 7.89
C ARG A 110 11.09 10.57 6.76
N LEU A 111 10.69 11.24 5.68
CA LEU A 111 11.44 11.30 4.44
C LEU A 111 12.35 12.53 4.34
N VAL A 112 12.17 13.56 5.18
CA VAL A 112 12.81 14.89 5.03
C VAL A 112 14.32 14.81 4.80
N GLY A 113 15.03 13.89 5.45
CA GLY A 113 16.48 13.71 5.29
C GLY A 113 16.93 12.94 4.03
N TYR A 114 16.00 12.39 3.26
CA TYR A 114 16.24 11.51 2.12
C TYR A 114 15.64 12.04 0.81
N LEU A 115 14.91 13.15 0.86
CA LEU A 115 14.28 13.79 -0.30
C LEU A 115 15.33 14.56 -1.12
N SER A 116 15.37 14.26 -2.41
CA SER A 116 15.98 15.09 -3.44
C SER A 116 15.09 15.06 -4.68
N GLU A 117 15.20 16.06 -5.55
CA GLU A 117 14.38 16.11 -6.78
C GLU A 117 14.57 14.85 -7.64
N ASP A 118 15.83 14.44 -7.87
CA ASP A 118 16.17 13.20 -8.59
C ASP A 118 15.55 11.94 -7.96
N ARG A 119 15.61 11.81 -6.63
CA ARG A 119 15.02 10.65 -5.94
C ARG A 119 13.49 10.68 -6.03
N CYS A 120 12.88 11.85 -5.85
CA CYS A 120 11.44 12.02 -5.95
C CYS A 120 10.92 11.67 -7.35
N GLU A 121 11.63 12.09 -8.40
CA GLU A 121 11.27 11.77 -9.79
C GLU A 121 11.33 10.27 -10.05
N LYS A 122 12.46 9.62 -9.73
CA LYS A 122 12.63 8.17 -9.89
C LYS A 122 11.59 7.35 -9.13
N VAL A 123 11.31 7.73 -7.88
CA VAL A 123 10.30 7.06 -7.06
C VAL A 123 8.90 7.31 -7.63
N SER A 124 8.59 8.54 -8.07
CA SER A 124 7.35 8.86 -8.78
C SER A 124 7.16 8.00 -10.03
N ASP A 125 8.21 7.81 -10.81
CA ASP A 125 8.16 6.99 -12.03
C ASP A 125 7.88 5.53 -11.69
N TYR A 126 8.51 4.99 -10.64
CA TYR A 126 8.20 3.66 -10.16
C TYR A 126 6.72 3.54 -9.72
N PHE A 127 6.19 4.52 -8.97
CA PHE A 127 4.78 4.55 -8.58
C PHE A 127 3.80 4.68 -9.74
N LYS A 128 4.20 5.26 -10.86
CA LYS A 128 3.36 5.37 -12.07
C LYS A 128 3.53 4.19 -13.01
N SER A 129 4.55 3.36 -12.79
CA SER A 129 4.91 2.27 -13.68
C SER A 129 3.99 1.07 -13.52
N GLU A 130 3.81 0.33 -14.61
CA GLU A 130 3.21 -1.01 -14.57
C GLU A 130 4.08 -2.00 -13.79
N GLN A 131 5.39 -1.75 -13.68
CA GLN A 131 6.32 -2.60 -12.95
C GLN A 131 5.91 -2.73 -11.47
N LEU A 132 5.47 -1.65 -10.82
CA LEU A 132 4.90 -1.74 -9.48
C LEU A 132 3.56 -2.49 -9.48
N TRP A 133 2.58 -1.99 -10.22
CA TRP A 133 1.16 -2.37 -10.05
C TRP A 133 0.77 -3.69 -10.70
N ASN A 134 1.46 -4.10 -11.76
CA ASN A 134 1.14 -5.31 -12.53
C ASN A 134 2.15 -6.43 -12.31
N LYS A 135 3.27 -6.17 -11.62
CA LYS A 135 4.32 -7.16 -11.41
C LYS A 135 4.82 -7.25 -9.98
N ASP A 136 5.43 -6.21 -9.43
CA ASP A 136 6.07 -6.31 -8.11
C ASP A 136 5.05 -6.51 -7.01
N LEU A 137 4.05 -5.63 -6.91
CA LEU A 137 3.03 -5.73 -5.88
C LEU A 137 2.23 -7.04 -5.98
N PRO A 138 1.70 -7.45 -7.16
CA PRO A 138 1.04 -8.76 -7.31
C PRO A 138 1.92 -9.96 -6.96
N ASN A 139 3.22 -9.93 -7.28
CA ASN A 139 4.14 -11.01 -6.92
C ASN A 139 4.40 -11.07 -5.42
N ARG A 140 4.50 -9.91 -4.74
CA ARG A 140 4.74 -9.86 -3.29
C ARG A 140 3.48 -10.22 -2.49
N SER A 141 2.30 -9.90 -3.00
CA SER A 141 1.02 -10.27 -2.37
C SER A 141 0.68 -11.77 -2.50
N GLN A 142 1.36 -12.54 -3.34
CA GLN A 142 1.20 -14.00 -3.42
C GLN A 142 1.43 -14.70 -2.07
N VAL A 143 2.28 -14.15 -1.20
CA VAL A 143 2.49 -14.70 0.14
C VAL A 143 1.20 -14.65 0.97
N TYR A 144 0.42 -13.58 0.83
CA TYR A 144 -0.89 -13.50 1.46
C TYR A 144 -1.87 -14.48 0.81
N ILE A 145 -1.92 -14.54 -0.53
CA ILE A 145 -2.81 -15.43 -1.28
C ILE A 145 -2.57 -16.91 -0.94
N GLN A 146 -1.32 -17.32 -0.70
CA GLN A 146 -0.98 -18.71 -0.35
C GLN A 146 -1.38 -19.11 1.06
N ASN A 147 -1.64 -18.15 1.94
CA ASN A 147 -1.93 -18.38 3.36
C ASN A 147 -3.33 -17.88 3.77
N CYS A 148 -4.13 -17.47 2.78
CA CYS A 148 -5.58 -17.33 2.88
C CYS A 148 -6.23 -18.68 2.47
#